data_AF-A0A7K6JZI3-F1
#
_entry.id   AF-A0A7K6JZI3-F1
#
_cell.length_a   1.000
_cell.length_b   1.000
_cell.length_c   1.000
_cell.angle_alpha   90.00
_cell.angle_beta   90.00
_cell.angle_gamma   90.00
#
_symmetry.space_group_name_H-M   'P 1'
#
loop_
_entity.id
_entity.type
_entity.pdbx_description
1 polymer ?
#
loop_
_entity_poly.entity_id
_entity_poly.type
_entity_poly.pdbx_seq_one_letter_code
_entity_poly.pdbx_strand_id
1 'polypeptide(L)'
;DPSGTFVQLRLGLAQTACRKRAPQRHCRVVENRRRPTCLACYKFNTSDVPKVLDKYHNCGPSHHLAAKEIRQRDEAECRAVEEAGKGGDTLYLPGMFAFSRGLPT
;
A
#
# COMPACT_ATOMS: atom_id res chain seq x y z
N ASP A 1 20.25 -4.41 -0.96
CA ASP A 1 19.67 -4.19 0.37
C ASP A 1 18.15 -4.08 0.31
N PRO A 2 17.38 -4.71 1.22
CA PRO A 2 15.95 -4.51 1.20
C PRO A 2 15.66 -3.11 1.75
N SER A 3 15.13 -2.23 0.90
CA SER A 3 14.78 -0.84 1.21
C SER A 3 13.67 -0.67 2.26
N GLY A 4 13.47 -1.67 3.13
CA GLY A 4 12.40 -1.70 4.11
C GLY A 4 11.59 -2.99 4.17
N THR A 5 10.70 -3.06 5.16
CA THR A 5 9.78 -4.19 5.39
C THR A 5 8.51 -4.01 4.56
N PHE A 6 8.15 -5.03 3.78
CA PHE A 6 6.87 -5.10 3.09
C PHE A 6 5.88 -5.95 3.88
N VAL A 7 4.63 -5.49 3.99
CA VAL A 7 3.55 -6.18 4.71
C VAL A 7 2.30 -6.23 3.82
N GLN A 8 1.78 -7.44 3.60
CA GLN A 8 0.53 -7.68 2.89
C GLN A 8 -0.50 -8.32 3.84
N LEU A 9 -1.70 -7.74 3.90
CA LEU A 9 -2.79 -8.16 4.76
C LEU A 9 -4.05 -8.42 3.93
N ARG A 10 -4.75 -9.51 4.26
CA ARG A 10 -6.12 -9.80 3.80
C ARG A 10 -7.05 -9.80 5.01
N LEU A 11 -7.93 -8.82 5.07
CA LEU A 11 -8.78 -8.56 6.23
C LEU A 11 -10.26 -8.75 5.87
N GLY A 12 -10.98 -9.58 6.60
CA GLY A 12 -12.44 -9.65 6.49
C GLY A 12 -13.09 -8.49 7.24
N LEU A 13 -13.90 -7.69 6.56
CA LEU A 13 -14.69 -6.64 7.20
C LEU A 13 -16.05 -7.19 7.65
N ALA A 14 -16.51 -6.73 8.81
CA ALA A 14 -17.83 -7.03 9.33
C ALA A 14 -18.67 -5.74 9.41
N GLN A 15 -19.90 -5.78 8.89
CA GLN A 15 -20.82 -4.65 9.04
C GLN A 15 -21.21 -4.52 10.51
N THR A 16 -21.25 -3.29 11.01
CA THR A 16 -21.67 -3.00 12.39
C THR A 16 -22.93 -2.16 12.41
N ALA A 17 -23.60 -2.11 13.57
CA ALA A 17 -24.81 -1.32 13.76
C ALA A 17 -24.51 0.20 13.87
N CYS A 18 -23.24 0.58 14.00
CA CYS A 18 -22.83 1.96 14.12
C CYS A 18 -22.88 2.69 12.78
N ARG A 19 -23.13 4.00 12.85
CA ARG A 19 -22.98 4.89 11.69
C ARG A 19 -21.48 5.13 11.42
N LYS A 20 -21.10 5.23 10.14
CA LYS A 20 -19.69 5.36 9.67
C LYS A 20 -18.88 6.50 10.31
N ARG A 21 -19.54 7.54 10.83
CA ARG A 21 -18.90 8.71 11.47
C ARG A 21 -19.25 8.85 12.95
N ALA A 22 -19.76 7.80 13.59
CA ALA A 22 -20.06 7.85 15.02
C ALA A 22 -18.74 7.77 15.83
N PRO A 23 -18.57 8.58 16.88
CA PRO A 23 -17.38 8.52 17.76
C PRO A 23 -17.38 7.29 18.69
N GLN A 24 -18.37 6.41 18.56
CA GLN A 24 -18.59 5.28 19.45
C GLN A 24 -17.61 4.14 19.15
N ARG A 25 -16.89 3.68 20.19
CA ARG A 25 -15.84 2.65 20.06
C ARG A 25 -16.34 1.21 20.16
N HIS A 26 -17.57 1.00 20.63
CA HIS A 26 -18.15 -0.32 20.87
C HIS A 26 -19.35 -0.55 19.96
N CYS A 27 -19.08 -1.11 18.78
CA CYS A 27 -20.07 -1.36 17.76
C CYS A 27 -20.36 -2.85 17.68
N ARG A 28 -21.63 -3.23 17.87
CA ARG A 28 -22.06 -4.61 17.66
C ARG A 28 -22.01 -4.95 16.17
N VAL A 29 -21.46 -6.12 15.86
CA VAL A 29 -21.47 -6.68 14.51
C VAL A 29 -22.91 -7.07 14.16
N VAL A 30 -23.33 -6.75 12.94
CA VAL A 30 -24.62 -7.19 12.40
C VAL A 30 -24.42 -8.54 11.74
N GLU A 31 -25.13 -9.54 12.25
CA GLU A 31 -25.10 -10.90 11.71
C GLU A 31 -25.74 -10.99 10.32
N ASN A 32 -25.41 -12.05 9.58
CA ASN A 32 -25.96 -12.35 8.26
C ASN A 32 -25.79 -11.23 7.20
N ARG A 33 -24.84 -10.32 7.40
CA ARG A 33 -24.44 -9.32 6.41
C ARG A 33 -23.25 -9.80 5.59
N ARG A 34 -23.12 -9.23 4.39
CA ARG A 34 -21.95 -9.45 3.52
C ARG A 34 -20.68 -9.07 4.27
N ARG A 35 -19.69 -9.95 4.24
CA ARG A 35 -18.35 -9.73 4.80
C ARG A 35 -17.35 -9.52 3.67
N PRO A 36 -17.13 -8.28 3.20
CA PRO A 36 -16.16 -8.06 2.12
C PRO A 36 -14.74 -8.27 2.64
N THR A 37 -13.87 -8.83 1.79
CA THR A 37 -12.44 -8.94 2.06
C THR A 37 -11.74 -7.70 1.54
N CYS A 38 -10.87 -7.13 2.37
CA CYS A 38 -9.99 -6.03 2.01
C CYS A 38 -8.56 -6.53 1.83
N LEU A 39 -7.89 -6.06 0.78
CA LEU A 39 -6.44 -6.19 0.65
C LEU A 39 -5.79 -4.90 1.12
N ALA A 40 -4.72 -5.01 1.89
CA ALA A 40 -3.88 -3.88 2.24
C ALA A 40 -2.41 -4.25 2.14
N CYS A 41 -1.60 -3.38 1.54
CA CYS A 41 -0.18 -3.56 1.29
C CYS A 41 0.55 -2.30 1.76
N TYR A 42 1.62 -2.48 2.51
CA TYR A 42 2.41 -1.40 3.08
C TYR A 42 3.89 -1.69 2.90
N LYS A 43 4.66 -0.67 2.54
CA LYS A 43 6.11 -0.69 2.59
C LYS A 43 6.56 0.29 3.67
N PHE A 44 7.29 -0.21 4.65
CA PHE A 44 7.93 0.59 5.69
C PHE A 44 9.40 0.76 5.35
N ASN A 45 10.01 1.90 5.65
CA ASN A 45 11.45 2.07 5.55
C ASN A 45 12.19 1.35 6.69
N THR A 46 13.53 1.37 6.66
CA THR A 46 14.40 0.75 7.68
C THR A 46 14.82 1.70 8.81
N SER A 47 14.16 2.86 8.96
CA SER A 47 14.52 3.83 9.99
C SER A 47 14.08 3.41 11.39
N ASP A 48 14.74 3.94 12.43
CA ASP A 48 14.42 3.68 13.86
C ASP A 48 12.96 3.95 14.23
N VAL A 49 12.35 4.93 13.55
CA VAL A 49 10.89 5.14 13.54
C VAL A 49 10.38 4.76 12.16
N PRO A 50 9.81 3.55 11.98
CA PRO A 50 9.40 3.07 10.67
C PRO A 50 8.33 3.98 10.05
N LYS A 51 8.66 4.59 8.92
CA LYS A 51 7.74 5.40 8.13
C LYS A 51 7.23 4.59 6.95
N VAL A 52 5.95 4.77 6.62
CA VAL A 52 5.36 4.18 5.42
C VAL A 52 5.93 4.90 4.19
N LEU A 53 6.66 4.15 3.36
CA LEU A 53 7.18 4.60 2.07
C LEU A 53 6.07 4.64 1.02
N ASP A 54 5.26 3.57 0.97
CA ASP A 54 4.11 3.49 0.08
C ASP A 54 3.05 2.55 0.64
N LYS A 55 1.82 2.69 0.17
CA LYS A 55 0.67 1.89 0.61
C LYS A 55 -0.40 1.73 -0.47
N TYR A 56 -1.03 0.57 -0.47
CA TYR A 56 -2.21 0.28 -1.27
C TYR A 56 -3.28 -0.38 -0.39
N HIS A 57 -4.55 -0.02 -0.59
CA HIS A 57 -5.64 -0.77 0.03
C HIS A 57 -6.91 -0.73 -0.83
N ASN A 58 -7.58 -1.86 -0.93
CA ASN A 58 -8.85 -1.99 -1.63
C ASN A 58 -9.81 -2.84 -0.79
N CYS A 59 -10.85 -2.17 -0.28
CA CYS A 59 -11.94 -2.81 0.47
C CYS A 59 -13.27 -2.77 -0.31
N GLY A 60 -13.21 -2.65 -1.63
CA GLY A 60 -14.37 -2.51 -2.50
C GLY A 60 -15.22 -3.79 -2.59
N PRO A 61 -16.51 -3.67 -2.96
CA PRO A 61 -17.32 -4.84 -3.25
C PRO A 61 -16.73 -5.56 -4.47
N SER A 62 -16.26 -6.79 -4.27
CA SER A 62 -15.93 -7.68 -5.38
C SER A 62 -17.23 -7.98 -6.13
N HIS A 63 -17.49 -7.29 -7.24
CA HIS A 63 -18.49 -7.75 -8.20
C HIS A 63 -17.96 -9.06 -8.77
N HIS A 64 -18.75 -10.14 -8.70
CA HIS A 64 -18.32 -11.47 -9.14
C HIS A 64 -17.83 -11.46 -10.60
N LEU A 65 -18.41 -10.60 -11.44
CA LEU A 65 -18.04 -10.43 -12.85
C LEU A 65 -16.65 -9.81 -13.05
N ALA A 66 -16.16 -9.00 -12.11
CA ALA A 66 -14.86 -8.32 -12.18
C ALA A 66 -13.85 -8.85 -11.15
N ALA A 67 -14.17 -9.91 -10.41
CA ALA A 67 -13.36 -10.37 -9.29
C ALA A 67 -11.93 -10.76 -9.70
N LYS A 68 -11.75 -11.36 -10.88
CA LYS A 68 -10.44 -11.74 -11.41
C LYS A 68 -9.61 -10.52 -11.81
N GLU A 69 -10.23 -9.55 -12.49
CA GLU A 69 -9.58 -8.32 -12.93
C GLU A 69 -9.16 -7.45 -11.73
N ILE A 70 -10.06 -7.29 -10.75
CA ILE A 70 -9.78 -6.59 -9.51
C ILE A 70 -8.61 -7.26 -8.80
N ARG A 71 -8.60 -8.60 -8.68
CA ARG A 71 -7.51 -9.33 -8.05
C ARG A 71 -6.16 -9.12 -8.76
N GLN A 72 -6.15 -9.17 -10.10
CA GLN A 72 -4.92 -8.96 -10.87
C GLN A 72 -4.38 -7.53 -10.69
N ARG A 73 -5.28 -6.55 -10.71
CA ARG A 73 -4.95 -5.16 -10.44
C ARG A 73 -4.39 -5.01 -9.03
N ASP A 74 -5.10 -5.50 -8.02
CA ASP A 74 -4.70 -5.48 -6.62
C ASP A 74 -3.30 -6.10 -6.41
N GLU A 75 -3.00 -7.22 -7.08
CA GLU A 75 -1.69 -7.87 -7.05
C GLU A 75 -0.60 -7.03 -7.75
N ALA A 76 -0.93 -6.31 -8.83
CA ALA A 76 0.01 -5.41 -9.49
C ALA A 76 0.34 -4.17 -8.62
N GLU A 77 -0.68 -3.56 -8.01
CA GLU A 77 -0.52 -2.41 -7.13
C GLU A 77 0.29 -2.77 -5.87
N CYS A 78 0.03 -3.94 -5.26
CA CYS A 78 0.81 -4.40 -4.11
C CYS A 78 2.27 -4.69 -4.45
N ARG A 79 2.56 -5.20 -5.67
CA ARG A 79 3.95 -5.35 -6.14
C ARG A 79 4.63 -3.99 -6.31
N ALA A 80 3.94 -2.98 -6.84
CA ALA A 80 4.50 -1.63 -6.94
C ALA A 80 4.87 -1.06 -5.55
N VAL A 81 4.03 -1.29 -4.54
CA VAL A 81 4.33 -0.93 -3.14
C VAL A 81 5.55 -1.69 -2.61
N GLU A 82 5.69 -2.97 -2.91
CA GLU A 82 6.85 -3.79 -2.47
C GLU A 82 8.18 -3.27 -3.02
N GLU A 83 8.17 -2.79 -4.28
CA GLU A 83 9.32 -2.20 -4.96
C GLU A 83 9.62 -0.77 -4.50
N ALA A 84 8.74 -0.14 -3.72
CA ALA A 84 8.99 1.21 -3.21
C ALA A 84 10.29 1.27 -2.38
N GLY A 85 11.10 2.29 -2.68
CA GLY A 85 12.43 2.46 -2.08
C GLY A 85 13.56 1.65 -2.71
N LYS A 86 13.28 0.72 -3.64
CA LYS A 86 14.34 -0.05 -4.33
C LYS A 86 15.05 0.73 -5.45
N GLY A 87 14.49 1.88 -5.88
CA GLY A 87 15.08 2.78 -6.87
C GLY A 87 16.10 3.79 -6.32
N GLY A 88 16.55 3.61 -5.07
CA GLY A 88 17.53 4.48 -4.40
C GLY A 88 18.99 4.21 -4.79
N ASP A 89 19.29 3.09 -5.43
CA ASP A 89 20.49 3.00 -6.26
C ASP A 89 20.17 3.73 -7.55
N THR A 90 20.47 5.03 -7.53
CA THR A 90 20.70 5.85 -8.72
C THR A 90 21.27 4.95 -9.81
N LEU A 91 20.48 4.68 -10.87
CA LEU A 91 21.08 4.26 -12.12
C LEU A 91 22.11 5.34 -12.42
N TYR A 92 23.39 5.01 -12.23
CA TYR A 92 24.49 5.85 -12.66
C TYR A 92 24.45 5.83 -14.18
N LEU A 93 23.62 6.70 -14.74
CA LEU A 93 23.54 6.90 -16.18
C LEU A 93 24.85 7.59 -16.56
N PRO A 94 25.69 6.97 -17.42
CA PRO A 94 26.90 7.61 -17.91
C PRO A 94 26.55 8.98 -18.49
N GLY A 95 27.03 10.06 -17.88
CA GLY A 95 26.75 11.44 -18.31
C GLY A 95 25.99 12.32 -17.31
N MET A 96 25.50 11.79 -16.18
CA MET A 96 24.78 12.58 -15.15
C MET A 96 25.60 13.72 -14.51
N PHE A 97 26.93 13.74 -14.69
CA PHE A 97 27.83 14.78 -14.21
C PHE A 97 28.72 15.39 -15.30
N ALA A 98 28.37 15.23 -16.59
CA ALA A 98 29.21 15.72 -17.70
C ALA A 98 29.39 17.25 -17.73
N PHE A 99 28.63 18.01 -16.94
CA PHE A 99 28.76 19.46 -16.83
C PHE A 99 28.60 19.95 -15.39
N SER A 100 29.43 19.47 -14.45
CA SER A 100 29.74 20.29 -13.28
C SER A 100 30.58 21.49 -13.76
N ARG A 101 29.90 22.52 -14.29
CA ARG A 101 30.54 23.79 -14.68
C ARG A 101 31.22 24.36 -13.44
N GLY A 102 32.53 24.50 -13.50
CA GLY A 102 33.32 25.17 -12.47
C GLY A 102 32.76 26.56 -12.20
N LEU A 103 32.46 26.83 -10.93
CA LEU A 103 32.39 28.19 -10.44
C LEU A 103 33.82 28.76 -10.43
N PRO A 104 34.08 29.92 -11.07
CA PRO A 104 35.29 30.65 -10.80
C PRO A 104 35.24 31.19 -9.35
N THR A 105 36.43 31.23 -8.75
CA THR A 105 36.82 31.74 -7.43
C THR A 105 36.02 32.90 -6.87
#